data_AF-A0A519YS28-F1
#
_entry.id   AF-A0A519YS28-F1
#
_cell.length_a   1.000
_cell.length_b   1.000
_cell.length_c   1.000
_cell.angle_alpha   90.00
_cell.angle_beta   90.00
_cell.angle_gamma   90.00
#
_symmetry.space_group_name_H-M   'P 1'
#
loop_
_entity.id
_entity.type
_entity.pdbx_description
1 polymer ?
#
loop_
_entity_poly.entity_id
_entity_poly.type
_entity_poly.pdbx_seq_one_letter_code
_entity_poly.pdbx_strand_id
1 'polypeptide(L)' 'MSEMIRDGHNGLLFEVANTDSLRSAIERFNAAISDKQYTMYANARNIYLEKYHPDKCYDAIMKLYSAVSSLKKTAAWT' A
#
# COMPACT_ATOMS: atom_id res chain seq x y z
N MET A 1 8.16 -1.64 4.52
CA MET A 1 6.83 -1.15 4.95
C MET A 1 6.53 0.28 4.50
N SER A 2 7.54 1.16 4.37
CA SER A 2 7.40 2.51 3.80
C SER A 2 6.83 2.55 2.37
N GLU A 3 6.91 1.44 1.65
CA GLU A 3 6.32 1.30 0.30
C GLU A 3 4.79 1.18 0.32
N MET A 4 4.21 0.68 1.41
CA MET A 4 2.76 0.51 1.60
C MET A 4 2.13 1.62 2.44
N ILE A 5 2.88 2.08 3.45
CA ILE A 5 2.43 3.08 4.41
C ILE A 5 3.24 4.36 4.20
N ARG A 6 2.52 5.46 4.00
CA ARG A 6 3.00 6.85 3.99
C ARG A 6 2.64 7.47 5.34
N ASP A 7 3.67 7.84 6.11
CA ASP A 7 3.49 8.39 7.45
C ASP A 7 2.52 9.58 7.47
N GLY A 8 1.61 9.59 8.43
CA GLY A 8 0.60 10.62 8.63
C GLY A 8 -0.52 10.65 7.57
N HIS A 9 -0.43 9.88 6.50
CA HIS A 9 -1.43 9.89 5.43
C HIS A 9 -2.36 8.67 5.46
N ASN A 10 -1.79 7.47 5.44
CA ASN A 10 -2.54 6.20 5.45
C ASN A 10 -2.03 5.22 6.53
N GLY A 11 -1.25 5.73 7.49
CA GLY A 11 -0.75 5.03 8.65
C GLY A 11 0.33 5.86 9.33
N LEU A 12 0.92 5.31 10.38
CA LEU A 12 2.01 5.93 11.12
C LEU A 12 3.23 5.01 11.07
N LEU A 13 4.38 5.58 10.76
CA LEU A 13 5.66 4.91 10.77
C LEU A 13 6.39 5.25 12.07
N PHE A 14 7.21 4.31 12.53
CA PHE A 14 8.09 4.49 13.67
C PHE A 14 9.39 3.70 13.43
N GLU A 15 10.45 4.11 14.10
CA GLU A 15 11.76 3.46 14.01
C GLU A 15 11.79 2.16 14.83
N VAL A 16 12.28 1.10 14.22
CA VAL A 16 12.38 -0.22 14.87
C VAL A 16 13.35 -0.14 16.05
N ALA A 17 13.00 -0.79 17.15
CA ALA A 17 13.76 -0.79 18.41
C ALA A 17 13.95 0.62 19.04
N ASN A 18 13.18 1.61 18.60
CA ASN A 18 13.13 2.93 19.22
C ASN A 18 11.79 3.12 19.97
N THR A 19 11.82 2.93 21.29
CA THR A 19 10.64 3.02 22.15
C THR A 19 10.02 4.42 22.14
N ASP A 20 10.82 5.47 22.02
CA ASP A 20 10.32 6.86 22.00
C ASP A 20 9.62 7.17 20.67
N SER A 21 10.15 6.66 19.56
CA SER A 21 9.51 6.78 18.24
C SER A 21 8.15 6.06 18.22
N LEU A 22 8.08 4.85 18.78
CA LEU A 22 6.81 4.13 18.92
C LEU A 22 5.83 4.86 19.83
N ARG A 23 6.28 5.37 20.99
CA ARG A 23 5.43 6.15 21.90
C ARG A 23 4.84 7.36 21.19
N SER A 24 5.65 8.12 20.46
CA SER A 24 5.20 9.29 19.70
C SER A 24 4.17 8.93 18.63
N ALA A 25 4.34 7.81 17.91
CA ALA A 25 3.35 7.33 16.95
C ALA A 25 2.01 6.98 17.61
N ILE A 26 2.03 6.32 18.78
CA ILE A 26 0.82 6.00 19.55
C ILE A 26 0.11 7.28 20.03
N GLU A 27 0.86 8.26 20.53
CA GLU A 27 0.31 9.55 20.95
C GLU A 27 -0.35 10.30 19.79
N ARG A 28 0.30 10.37 18.62
CA ARG A 28 -0.28 10.96 17.40
C ARG A 28 -1.57 10.25 16.99
N PHE A 29 -1.61 8.93 17.09
CA PHE A 29 -2.81 8.14 16.79
C PHE A 29 -3.96 8.45 17.75
N ASN A 30 -3.69 8.48 19.05
CA ASN A 30 -4.68 8.76 20.08
C ASN A 30 -5.22 10.20 19.98
N ALA A 31 -4.35 11.17 19.66
CA ALA A 31 -4.75 12.55 19.39
C ALA A 31 -5.72 12.62 18.20
N ALA A 32 -5.38 11.99 17.07
CA ALA A 32 -6.25 11.97 15.90
C ALA A 32 -7.63 11.35 16.18
N ILE A 33 -7.69 10.26 16.96
CA ILE A 33 -8.97 9.66 17.39
C ILE A 33 -9.76 10.61 18.28
N SER A 34 -9.10 11.25 19.24
CA SER A 34 -9.74 12.19 20.18
C SER A 34 -10.35 13.38 19.42
N ASP A 35 -9.65 13.84 18.39
CA ASP A 35 -10.09 14.92 17.49
C ASP A 35 -11.07 14.44 16.41
N LYS A 36 -11.50 13.17 16.45
CA LYS A 36 -12.39 12.53 15.46
C LYS A 36 -11.87 12.64 14.02
N GLN A 37 -10.56 12.70 13.83
CA GLN A 37 -9.91 12.75 12.53
C GLN A 37 -9.71 11.34 11.98
N TYR A 38 -10.70 10.85 11.23
CA TYR A 38 -10.69 9.50 10.65
C TYR A 38 -10.20 9.42 9.20
N THR A 39 -9.66 10.51 8.65
CA THR A 39 -9.21 10.59 7.25
C THR A 39 -8.14 9.56 6.90
N MET A 40 -7.23 9.28 7.85
CA MET A 40 -6.19 8.27 7.69
C MET A 40 -6.76 6.86 7.42
N TYR A 41 -7.89 6.50 8.03
CA TYR A 41 -8.55 5.21 7.78
C TYR A 41 -9.12 5.12 6.37
N ALA A 42 -9.78 6.19 5.92
CA ALA A 42 -10.30 6.27 4.55
C ALA A 42 -9.17 6.17 3.52
N ASN A 43 -8.06 6.87 3.75
CA ASN A 43 -6.87 6.83 2.89
C ASN A 43 -6.24 5.42 2.86
N ALA A 44 -6.12 4.76 4.01
CA ALA A 44 -5.63 3.38 4.09
C ALA A 44 -6.49 2.43 3.27
N ARG A 45 -7.82 2.53 3.40
CA ARG A 45 -8.76 1.72 2.63
C ARG A 45 -8.66 1.99 1.13
N ASN A 46 -8.60 3.26 0.72
CA ASN A 46 -8.52 3.63 -0.69
C ASN A 46 -7.23 3.12 -1.33
N ILE A 47 -6.09 3.30 -0.67
CA ILE A 47 -4.80 2.77 -1.15
C ILE A 47 -4.82 1.25 -1.28
N TYR A 48 -5.42 0.55 -0.31
CA TYR A 48 -5.62 -0.90 -0.40
C TYR A 48 -6.41 -1.28 -1.66
N LEU A 49 -7.57 -0.64 -1.87
CA LEU A 49 -8.42 -0.95 -3.02
C LEU A 49 -7.77 -0.62 -4.36
N GLU A 50 -7.01 0.46 -4.43
CA GLU A 50 -6.38 0.92 -5.66
C GLU A 50 -5.16 0.09 -6.07
N LYS A 51 -4.37 -0.36 -5.09
CA LYS A 51 -3.04 -0.94 -5.36
C LYS A 51 -2.89 -2.39 -4.97
N TYR A 52 -3.60 -2.83 -3.95
CA TYR A 52 -3.35 -4.11 -3.28
C TYR A 52 -4.57 -5.05 -3.30
N HIS A 53 -5.69 -4.61 -3.86
CA HIS A 53 -6.89 -5.46 -3.99
C HIS A 53 -6.59 -6.66 -4.90
N PRO A 54 -7.07 -7.87 -4.55
CA PRO A 54 -6.84 -9.08 -5.35
C PRO A 54 -7.17 -8.91 -6.83
N ASP A 55 -8.30 -8.28 -7.16
CA ASP A 55 -8.69 -8.04 -8.55
C ASP A 55 -7.67 -7.19 -9.33
N LYS A 56 -7.09 -6.17 -8.68
CA LYS A 56 -6.04 -5.33 -9.30
C LYS A 56 -4.77 -6.12 -9.53
N CYS A 57 -4.36 -6.92 -8.54
CA CYS A 57 -3.19 -7.77 -8.63
C CYS A 57 -3.35 -8.85 -9.70
N TYR A 58 -4.52 -9.49 -9.76
CA TYR A 58 -4.84 -10.50 -10.76
C TYR A 58 -4.78 -9.94 -12.18
N ASP A 59 -5.42 -8.79 -12.42
CA ASP A 59 -5.38 -8.12 -13.73
C ASP A 59 -3.95 -7.78 -14.16
N ALA A 60 -3.12 -7.30 -13.23
CA ALA A 60 -1.72 -6.99 -13.50
C ALA A 60 -0.93 -8.25 -13.89
N ILE A 61 -1.11 -9.34 -13.16
CA ILE A 61 -0.46 -10.63 -13.44
C ILE A 61 -0.92 -11.20 -14.79
N MET A 62 -2.21 -11.16 -15.10
CA MET A 62 -2.73 -11.66 -16.37
C MET A 62 -2.26 -10.84 -17.57
N LYS A 63 -2.09 -9.53 -17.41
CA LYS A 63 -1.46 -8.67 -18.44
C LYS A 63 -0.01 -9.06 -18.69
N LEU A 64 0.76 -9.37 -17.65
CA LEU A 64 2.14 -9.86 -17.80
C LEU A 64 2.18 -11.19 -18.55
N TYR A 65 1.33 -12.16 -18.17
CA TYR A 65 1.25 -13.44 -18.89
C TYR A 65 0.89 -13.24 -20.37
N SER A 66 -0.12 -12.41 -20.66
CA SER A 66 -0.55 -12.13 -22.03
C SER A 66 0.57 -11.49 -22.86
N ALA A 67 1.30 -10.52 -22.30
CA ALA A 67 2.43 -9.86 -22.96
C ALA A 67 3.55 -10.86 -23.30
N VAL A 68 3.92 -11.73 -22.36
CA VAL A 68 4.94 -12.76 -22.58
C VAL A 68 4.49 -13.78 -23.63
N SER A 69 3.22 -14.20 -23.60
CA SER A 69 2.67 -15.11 -24.60
C SER A 69 2.65 -14.50 -26.01
N SER A 70 2.40 -13.19 -26.14
CA SER A 70 2.51 -12.51 -27.44
C SER A 70 3.94 -12.40 -27.95
N LEU A 71 4.93 -12.17 -27.06
CA LEU A 71 6.35 -12.09 -27.44
C LEU A 71 6.90 -13.42 -27.96
N LYS A 72 6.47 -14.55 -27.37
CA LYS A 72 6.84 -15.89 -27.87
C LYS A 72 6.24 -16.19 -29.24
N LYS A 73 5.04 -15.66 -29.53
CA LYS A 73 4.42 -15.83 -30.85
C LYS A 73 5.15 -15.06 -31.93
N THR A 74 5.70 -13.88 -31.68
CA THR A 74 6.47 -13.14 -32.70
C THR A 74 7.86 -13.73 -32.95
N ALA A 75 8.52 -14.28 -31.94
CA ALA A 75 9.85 -14.90 -32.09
C ALA A 75 9.83 -16.27 -32.81
N ALA A 76 8.66 -16.91 -32.94
CA ALA A 76 8.52 -18.21 -33.60
C ALA A 76 8.28 -18.11 -35.13
N TRP A 77 8.17 -16.90 -35.69
CA TRP A 77 7.92 -16.64 -37.12
C TRP A 77 9.02 -15.78 -37.77
N THR A 78 10.20 -15.71 -37.15
CA THR A 78 11.42 -15.08 -37.66
C THR A 78 12.56 -16.07 -37.61
#